data_AF-A0A1V5NYV6-F1
#
_entry.id   AF-A0A1V5NYV6-F1
#
_cell.length_a   1.000
_cell.length_b   1.000
_cell.length_c   1.000
_cell.angle_alpha   90.00
_cell.angle_beta   90.00
_cell.angle_gamma   90.00
#
_symmetry.space_group_name_H-M   'P 1'
#
loop_
_entity.id
_entity.type
_entity.pdbx_description
1 polymer ?
#
loop_
_entity_poly.entity_id
_entity_poly.type
_entity_poly.pdbx_seq_one_letter_code
_entity_poly.pdbx_strand_id
1 'polypeptide(L)'
;MIDEIENAGIDRLQALEILTGQGKIVLVVSHDPTLMLMAGQRVVMKNGGMEKICRTTPKERKILEDLVRVEKQVAGLREHLRRGKSIGLDDNREEDNEKERLVLWQKF
;
A
#
# COMPACT_ATOMS: atom_id res chain seq x y z
N MET A 1 2.49 16.28 11.61
CA MET A 1 3.31 15.91 10.44
C MET A 1 3.90 14.55 10.72
N ILE A 2 3.86 13.65 9.75
CA ILE A 2 4.32 12.27 9.86
C ILE A 2 5.38 12.09 8.79
N ASP A 3 6.50 11.50 9.16
CA ASP A 3 7.61 11.19 8.26
C ASP A 3 8.01 9.73 8.45
N GLU A 4 8.41 9.08 7.37
CA GLU A 4 8.85 7.67 7.33
C GLU A 4 7.99 6.67 8.12
N ILE A 5 6.66 6.86 8.16
CA ILE A 5 5.76 5.95 8.89
C ILE A 5 5.81 4.52 8.35
N GLU A 6 6.17 4.36 7.08
CA GLU A 6 6.42 3.07 6.45
C GLU A 6 7.51 2.24 7.16
N ASN A 7 8.43 2.88 7.88
CA ASN A 7 9.57 2.24 8.56
C ASN A 7 9.28 1.91 10.03
N ALA A 8 8.14 2.33 10.60
CA ALA A 8 7.85 2.21 12.02
C ALA A 8 7.47 0.79 12.49
N GLY A 9 7.36 -0.19 11.58
CA GLY A 9 6.98 -1.56 11.92
C GLY A 9 5.53 -1.74 12.38
N ILE A 10 4.67 -0.74 12.14
CA ILE A 10 3.24 -0.73 12.47
C ILE A 10 2.38 -0.81 11.19
N ASP A 11 1.08 -1.05 11.37
CA ASP A 11 0.12 -0.93 10.27
C ASP A 11 -0.11 0.55 9.92
N ARG A 12 0.69 1.02 8.96
CA ARG A 12 0.67 2.39 8.43
C ARG A 12 -0.68 2.79 7.83
N LEU A 13 -1.41 1.86 7.21
CA LEU A 13 -2.72 2.17 6.60
C LEU A 13 -3.75 2.44 7.70
N GLN A 14 -3.80 1.56 8.69
CA GLN A 14 -4.68 1.72 9.85
C GLN A 14 -4.35 3.00 10.64
N ALA A 15 -3.06 3.29 10.84
CA ALA A 15 -2.63 4.53 11.49
C ALA A 15 -3.16 5.77 10.73
N LEU A 16 -3.09 5.77 9.39
CA LEU A 16 -3.58 6.87 8.57
C LEU A 16 -5.11 7.03 8.67
N GLU A 17 -5.86 5.94 8.62
CA GLU A 17 -7.32 5.94 8.76
C GLU A 17 -7.76 6.53 10.11
N ILE A 18 -7.11 6.12 11.21
CA ILE A 18 -7.39 6.65 12.55
C ILE A 18 -7.14 8.16 12.61
N LEU A 19 -6.01 8.62 12.06
CA LEU A 19 -5.61 10.02 12.13
C LEU A 19 -6.50 10.93 11.28
N THR A 20 -6.90 10.46 10.11
CA THR A 20 -7.82 11.18 9.22
C THR A 20 -9.25 11.21 9.76
N GLY A 21 -9.70 10.15 10.43
CA GLY A 21 -11.03 10.07 11.06
C GLY A 21 -11.24 11.07 12.21
N GLN A 22 -10.18 11.65 12.77
CA GLN A 22 -10.26 12.64 13.85
C GLN A 22 -10.51 14.08 13.36
N GLY A 23 -10.72 14.29 12.06
CA GLY A 23 -10.94 15.63 11.49
C GLY A 23 -9.70 16.54 11.55
N LYS A 24 -8.52 15.97 11.81
CA LYS A 24 -7.25 16.71 11.89
C LYS A 24 -6.61 16.83 10.51
N ILE A 25 -5.88 17.92 10.28
CA ILE A 25 -5.03 18.05 9.10
C ILE A 25 -3.81 17.14 9.29
N VAL A 26 -3.66 16.15 8.41
CA VAL A 26 -2.53 15.21 8.41
C VAL A 26 -1.64 15.52 7.21
N LEU A 27 -0.37 15.84 7.49
CA LEU A 27 0.68 15.97 6.48
C LEU A 27 1.60 14.76 6.59
N VAL A 28 1.77 14.05 5.46
CA VAL A 28 2.63 12.88 5.34
C VAL A 28 3.73 13.20 4.35
N VAL A 29 4.98 12.94 4.75
CA VAL A 29 6.14 12.89 3.87
C VAL A 29 6.49 11.41 3.73
N SER A 30 6.47 10.92 2.49
CA SER A 30 6.77 9.51 2.22
C SER A 30 7.19 9.33 0.77
N HIS A 31 7.94 8.26 0.54
CA HIS A 31 8.27 7.74 -0.79
C HIS A 31 7.39 6.52 -1.16
N ASP A 32 6.55 6.06 -0.23
CA ASP A 32 5.66 4.93 -0.44
C ASP A 32 4.46 5.34 -1.33
N PRO A 33 4.29 4.71 -2.51
CA PRO A 33 3.26 5.11 -3.46
C PRO A 33 1.84 4.85 -2.93
N THR A 34 1.64 3.84 -2.09
CA THR A 34 0.34 3.56 -1.47
C THR A 34 -0.05 4.73 -0.56
N LEU A 35 0.84 5.15 0.34
CA LEU A 35 0.60 6.30 1.23
C LEU A 35 0.41 7.60 0.44
N MET A 36 1.20 7.83 -0.61
CA MET A 36 1.05 9.01 -1.48
C MET A 36 -0.30 9.06 -2.18
N LEU A 37 -0.84 7.91 -2.61
CA LEU A 37 -2.11 7.82 -3.32
C LEU A 37 -3.33 7.86 -2.38
N MET A 38 -3.17 7.51 -1.11
CA MET A 38 -4.20 7.72 -0.08
C MET A 38 -4.48 9.21 0.18
N ALA A 39 -3.48 10.07 0.02
CA ALA A 39 -3.65 11.50 0.21
C ALA A 39 -4.64 12.08 -0.82
N GLY A 40 -5.56 12.95 -0.40
CA GLY A 40 -6.45 13.66 -1.34
C GLY A 40 -5.71 14.69 -2.22
N GLN A 41 -4.62 15.25 -1.69
CA GLN A 41 -3.78 16.25 -2.34
C GLN A 41 -2.31 15.99 -2.02
N ARG A 42 -1.43 16.12 -3.01
CA ARG A 42 0.03 15.96 -2.91
C ARG A 42 0.72 17.26 -3.31
N VAL A 43 1.75 17.63 -2.56
CA VAL A 43 2.64 18.76 -2.90
C VAL A 43 3.92 18.17 -3.46
N VAL A 44 4.29 18.56 -4.68
CA VAL A 44 5.55 18.14 -5.32
C VAL A 44 6.60 19.19 -5.02
N MET A 45 7.73 18.74 -4.48
CA MET A 45 8.87 19.59 -4.11
C MET A 45 10.02 19.35 -5.09
N LYS A 46 10.71 20.42 -5.52
CA LYS A 46 11.89 20.36 -6.38
C LYS A 46 12.82 21.54 -6.12
N ASN A 47 14.12 21.30 -6.11
CA ASN A 47 15.15 22.34 -5.88
C ASN A 47 14.89 23.21 -4.63
N GLY A 48 14.37 22.62 -3.55
CA GLY A 48 14.07 23.34 -2.31
C GLY A 48 12.78 24.17 -2.32
N GLY A 49 11.97 24.13 -3.39
CA GLY A 49 10.69 24.84 -3.49
C GLY A 49 9.52 23.93 -3.87
N MET A 50 8.30 24.43 -3.70
CA MET A 50 7.09 23.78 -4.22
C MET A 50 7.03 23.95 -5.74
N GLU A 51 7.02 22.83 -6.47
CA GLU A 51 6.88 22.83 -7.94
C GLU A 51 5.42 22.83 -8.37
N LYS A 52 4.58 21.97 -7.76
CA LYS A 52 3.15 21.87 -8.10
C LYS A 52 2.33 21.19 -7.00
N ILE A 53 1.01 21.30 -7.12
CA ILE A 53 0.03 20.59 -6.31
C ILE A 53 -0.74 19.63 -7.22
N CYS A 54 -0.85 18.37 -6.80
CA CYS A 54 -1.60 17.32 -7.50
C CYS A 54 -2.79 16.88 -6.64
N ARG A 55 -3.94 16.62 -7.26
CA ARG A 55 -5.10 16.02 -6.58
C ARG A 55 -5.26 14.57 -7.02
N THR A 56 -5.67 13.72 -6.10
CA THR A 56 -5.90 12.32 -6.41
C THR A 56 -7.08 12.15 -7.34
N THR A 57 -6.79 11.62 -8.52
CA THR A 57 -7.76 11.38 -9.59
C THR A 57 -8.55 10.08 -9.36
N PRO A 58 -9.70 9.89 -10.02
CA PRO A 58 -10.42 8.62 -9.98
C PRO A 58 -9.58 7.44 -10.51
N LYS A 59 -8.72 7.66 -11.50
CA LYS A 59 -7.82 6.62 -12.04
C LYS A 59 -6.78 6.19 -11.00
N GLU A 60 -6.17 7.16 -10.34
CA GLU A 60 -5.23 6.92 -9.24
C GLU A 60 -5.89 6.18 -8.06
N ARG A 61 -7.16 6.48 -7.75
CA ARG A 61 -7.92 5.72 -6.73
C ARG A 61 -8.06 4.24 -7.09
N LYS A 62 -8.31 3.90 -8.35
CA LYS A 62 -8.36 2.49 -8.77
C LYS A 62 -7.00 1.80 -8.61
N ILE A 63 -5.92 2.49 -8.97
CA ILE A 63 -4.55 1.96 -8.78
C ILE A 63 -4.25 1.74 -7.29
N LEU A 64 -4.71 2.65 -6.41
CA LEU A 64 -4.59 2.48 -4.97
C LEU A 64 -5.29 1.21 -4.47
N GLU A 65 -6.49 0.89 -4.97
CA GLU A 65 -7.20 -0.34 -4.59
C GLU A 65 -6.37 -1.59 -4.92
N ASP A 66 -5.74 -1.62 -6.10
CA ASP A 66 -4.85 -2.71 -6.51
C ASP A 66 -3.59 -2.79 -5.63
N LEU A 67 -2.95 -1.65 -5.33
CA LEU A 67 -1.78 -1.59 -4.45
C LEU A 67 -2.10 -2.10 -3.05
N VAL A 68 -3.21 -1.67 -2.46
CA VAL A 68 -3.66 -2.14 -1.14
C VAL A 68 -3.94 -3.65 -1.15
N ARG A 69 -4.48 -4.19 -2.25
CA ARG A 69 -4.68 -5.64 -2.39
C ARG A 69 -3.34 -6.39 -2.35
N VAL A 70 -2.34 -5.93 -3.09
CA VAL A 70 -1.00 -6.52 -3.10
C VAL A 70 -0.35 -6.41 -1.72
N GLU A 71 -0.44 -5.24 -1.06
CA GLU A 71 0.10 -5.06 0.28
C GLU A 71 -0.50 -6.03 1.29
N LYS A 72 -1.82 -6.25 1.25
CA LYS A 72 -2.49 -7.22 2.12
C LYS A 72 -1.98 -8.64 1.90
N GLN A 73 -1.72 -9.03 0.66
CA GLN A 73 -1.14 -10.34 0.35
C GLN A 73 0.28 -10.47 0.92
N VAL A 74 1.12 -9.45 0.75
CA VAL A 74 2.49 -9.43 1.29
C VAL A 74 2.48 -9.42 2.82
N ALA A 75 1.57 -8.68 3.46
CA ALA A 75 1.40 -8.67 4.91
C ALA A 75 0.98 -10.04 5.44
N GLY A 76 0.04 -10.72 4.77
CA GLY A 76 -0.35 -12.09 5.09
C GLY A 76 0.82 -13.07 4.98
N LEU A 77 1.63 -12.95 3.93
CA LEU A 77 2.83 -13.76 3.75
C LEU A 77 3.85 -13.54 4.88
N ARG A 78 4.08 -12.27 5.26
CA ARG A 78 4.97 -11.92 6.38
C ARG A 78 4.49 -12.52 7.69
N GLU A 79 3.18 -12.45 7.98
CA GLU A 79 2.60 -13.07 9.18
C GLU A 79 2.78 -14.60 9.17
N HIS A 80 2.53 -15.24 8.02
CA HIS A 80 2.71 -16.69 7.85
C HIS A 80 4.15 -17.11 8.19
N LEU A 81 5.13 -16.41 7.60
CA LEU A 81 6.55 -16.62 7.89
C LEU A 81 6.92 -16.31 9.34
N ARG A 82 6.38 -15.24 9.93
CA ARG A 82 6.64 -14.86 11.34
C ARG A 82 6.17 -15.92 12.33
N ARG A 83 5.13 -16.69 11.96
CA ARG A 83 4.63 -17.84 12.73
C ARG A 83 5.46 -19.11 12.53
N GLY A 84 6.55 -19.04 11.77
CA GLY A 84 7.42 -20.18 11.48
C GLY A 84 6.84 -21.18 10.48
N LYS A 85 5.79 -20.81 9.74
CA LYS A 85 5.21 -21.68 8.72
C LYS A 85 5.99 -21.55 7.41
N SER A 86 6.24 -22.68 6.76
CA SER A 86 6.97 -22.74 5.50
C SER A 86 6.05 -22.51 4.31
N ILE A 87 6.52 -21.72 3.35
CA ILE A 87 5.84 -21.53 2.06
C ILE A 87 6.17 -22.74 1.18
N GLY A 88 5.15 -23.38 0.61
CA GLY A 88 5.32 -24.44 -0.39
C GLY A 88 5.60 -25.85 0.14
N LEU A 89 5.49 -26.11 1.45
CA LEU A 89 5.68 -27.45 2.02
C LEU A 89 4.39 -28.15 2.49
N ASP A 90 3.24 -27.45 2.54
CA ASP A 90 1.96 -28.00 2.99
C ASP A 90 0.77 -27.63 2.09
N ASP A 91 0.99 -27.29 0.82
CA ASP A 91 -0.09 -26.85 -0.08
C ASP A 91 -0.51 -27.93 -1.09
N ASN A 92 -1.01 -29.05 -0.58
CA ASN A 92 -1.75 -30.04 -1.38
C ASN A 92 -3.25 -29.64 -1.54
N ARG A 93 -3.61 -28.36 -1.49
CA ARG A 93 -5.03 -27.93 -1.60
C ARG A 93 -5.32 -26.70 -2.49
N GLU A 94 -4.37 -26.17 -3.25
CA GLU A 94 -4.66 -25.03 -4.15
C GLU A 94 -4.09 -25.14 -5.58
N GLU A 95 -4.02 -26.36 -6.16
CA GLU A 95 -3.65 -26.52 -7.59
C GLU A 95 -4.65 -25.89 -8.58
N ASP A 96 -5.88 -25.54 -8.16
CA ASP A 96 -6.88 -24.94 -9.05
C ASP A 96 -6.76 -23.41 -9.22
N ASN A 97 -6.12 -22.68 -8.30
CA ASN A 97 -6.06 -21.20 -8.36
C ASN A 97 -4.81 -20.65 -9.06
N GLU A 98 -3.78 -21.48 -9.28
CA GLU A 98 -2.51 -21.01 -9.85
C GLU A 98 -2.61 -20.73 -11.36
N LYS A 99 -3.47 -21.47 -12.07
CA LYS A 99 -3.75 -21.22 -13.49
C LYS A 99 -4.45 -19.89 -13.73
N GLU A 100 -5.40 -19.50 -12.87
CA GLU A 100 -6.06 -18.19 -13.00
C GLU A 100 -5.11 -17.02 -12.68
N ARG A 101 -4.22 -17.20 -11.70
CA ARG A 101 -3.22 -16.19 -11.35
C ARG A 101 -2.21 -15.97 -12.48
N LEU A 102 -1.71 -17.04 -13.10
CA LEU A 102 -0.79 -16.95 -14.25
C LEU A 102 -1.41 -16.25 -15.47
N VAL A 103 -2.72 -16.46 -15.72
CA VAL A 103 -3.43 -15.84 -16.85
C VAL A 103 -3.65 -14.33 -16.64
N LEU A 104 -3.74 -13.86 -15.40
CA LEU A 104 -3.92 -12.44 -15.07
C LEU A 104 -2.62 -11.63 -15.17
N TRP A 105 -1.47 -12.20 -14.83
CA TRP A 105 -0.18 -11.49 -14.89
C TRP A 105 0.41 -11.37 -16.31
N GLN A 106 -0.04 -12.18 -17.26
CA GLN A 106 0.39 -12.06 -18.68
C GLN A 106 -0.37 -10.99 -19.47
N LYS A 107 -1.41 -10.36 -18.88
CA LYS A 107 -2.25 -9.35 -19.56
C LYS A 107 -1.89 -7.90 -19.23
N PHE A 108 -0.79 -7.67 -18.51
CA PHE A 108 -0.24 -6.34 -18.23
C PHE A 108 1.16 -6.19 -18.81
#